data_AF-A0A6A4I2I4-F1
#
_entry.id   AF-A0A6A4I2I4-F1
#
_cell.length_a   1.000
_cell.length_b   1.000
_cell.length_c   1.000
_cell.angle_alpha   90.00
_cell.angle_beta   90.00
_cell.angle_gamma   90.00
#
_symmetry.space_group_name_H-M   'P 1'
#
loop_
_entity.id
_entity.type
_entity.pdbx_description
1 polymer ?
#
loop_
_entity_poly.entity_id
_entity_poly.type
_entity_poly.pdbx_seq_one_letter_code
_entity_poly.pdbx_strand_id
1 'polypeptide(L)'
;MSSQANSYEVALFGEFFARDLKAILNRITLHSESSHRMHTREVVFEPIDAQHREMGNEAVLLRAKKELTGKDEGWILYSYLKPESVRAHPEATVRPWATCHSLGHSLYKRGFLFRRGTLVIQMFQQEQVDPTTQEPIPAHPDTLWEVEVKTATPIQNTQETPLSQSIDAVLEVQLLMKGLLDLRRQDV
;
A
#
# COMPACT_ATOMS: atom_id res chain seq x y z
N MET A 1 30.38 -2.95 13.71
CA MET A 1 29.21 -2.06 13.53
C MET A 1 28.53 -2.50 12.24
N SER A 2 27.48 -3.33 12.34
CA SER A 2 26.72 -3.71 11.14
C SER A 2 25.96 -2.49 10.65
N SER A 3 26.28 -2.00 9.46
CA SER A 3 25.42 -1.03 8.76
C SER A 3 24.04 -1.66 8.61
N GLN A 4 23.06 -1.22 9.39
CA GLN A 4 21.67 -1.58 9.14
C GLN A 4 21.31 -1.07 7.74
N ALA A 5 21.18 -1.99 6.79
CA ALA A 5 20.72 -1.66 5.46
C ALA A 5 19.26 -1.23 5.57
N ASN A 6 19.00 0.07 5.36
CA ASN A 6 17.64 0.59 5.31
C ASN A 6 16.88 -0.13 4.19
N SER A 7 15.68 -0.61 4.52
CA SER A 7 14.78 -1.23 3.55
C SER A 7 13.68 -0.22 3.19
N TYR A 8 13.40 -0.11 1.90
CA TYR A 8 12.49 0.88 1.33
C TYR A 8 11.29 0.20 0.68
N GLU A 9 10.17 0.92 0.64
CA GLU A 9 9.04 0.67 -0.24
C GLU A 9 9.05 1.76 -1.32
N VAL A 10 8.77 1.37 -2.57
CA VAL A 10 8.55 2.31 -3.68
C VAL A 10 7.12 2.13 -4.16
N ALA A 11 6.36 3.23 -4.28
CA ALA A 11 4.95 3.18 -4.58
C ALA A 11 4.41 4.34 -5.42
N LEU A 12 3.32 4.07 -6.14
CA LEU A 12 2.42 5.02 -6.78
C LEU A 12 0.96 4.71 -6.41
N PHE A 13 0.14 5.75 -6.41
CA PHE A 13 -1.25 5.69 -5.96
C PHE A 13 -2.19 6.33 -6.97
N GLY A 14 -3.39 5.79 -7.09
CA GLY A 14 -4.43 6.34 -7.95
C GLY A 14 -5.82 6.02 -7.41
N GLU A 15 -6.82 6.69 -7.95
CA GLU A 15 -8.21 6.46 -7.61
C GLU A 15 -9.09 6.58 -8.86
N PHE A 16 -10.19 5.84 -8.90
CA PHE A 16 -11.11 5.86 -10.05
C PHE A 16 -12.54 5.47 -9.66
N PHE A 17 -13.50 5.79 -10.53
CA PHE A 17 -14.92 5.48 -10.31
C PHE A 17 -15.26 4.04 -10.75
N ALA A 18 -16.23 3.41 -10.09
CA ALA A 18 -16.62 2.03 -10.38
C ALA A 18 -16.98 1.74 -11.86
N ARG A 19 -17.44 2.76 -12.62
CA ARG A 19 -17.70 2.62 -14.07
C ARG A 19 -16.47 2.25 -14.90
N ASP A 20 -15.28 2.66 -14.45
CA ASP A 20 -14.01 2.43 -15.13
C ASP A 20 -13.35 1.10 -14.72
N LEU A 21 -13.91 0.43 -13.71
CA LEU A 21 -13.39 -0.81 -13.11
C LEU A 21 -13.09 -1.88 -14.16
N LYS A 22 -14.03 -2.14 -15.07
CA LYS A 22 -13.87 -3.21 -16.06
C LYS A 22 -12.67 -2.96 -16.98
N ALA A 23 -12.48 -1.71 -17.42
CA ALA A 23 -11.38 -1.36 -18.33
C ALA A 23 -10.03 -1.45 -17.61
N ILE A 24 -9.94 -0.92 -16.40
CA ILE A 24 -8.73 -0.94 -15.57
C ILE A 24 -8.37 -2.37 -15.17
N LEU A 25 -9.33 -3.14 -14.67
CA LEU A 25 -9.16 -4.55 -14.29
C LEU A 25 -8.62 -5.40 -15.45
N ASN A 26 -9.20 -5.24 -16.64
CA ASN A 26 -8.77 -5.99 -17.81
C ASN A 26 -7.34 -5.63 -18.22
N ARG A 27 -6.97 -4.34 -18.19
CA ARG A 27 -5.62 -3.91 -18.56
C ARG A 27 -4.58 -4.42 -17.57
N ILE A 28 -4.83 -4.30 -16.26
CA ILE A 28 -3.89 -4.78 -15.24
C ILE A 28 -3.75 -6.30 -15.35
N THR A 29 -4.86 -7.03 -15.48
CA THR A 29 -4.83 -8.50 -15.63
C THR A 29 -4.00 -8.93 -16.84
N LEU A 30 -4.16 -8.27 -17.99
CA LEU A 30 -3.40 -8.59 -19.21
C LEU A 30 -1.88 -8.43 -19.04
N HIS A 31 -1.46 -7.54 -18.15
CA HIS A 31 -0.06 -7.17 -17.92
C HIS A 31 0.48 -7.67 -16.57
N SER A 32 -0.19 -8.63 -15.94
CA SER A 32 0.20 -9.21 -14.65
C SER A 32 0.43 -10.71 -14.78
N GLU A 33 1.36 -11.27 -14.02
CA GLU A 33 1.57 -12.73 -14.00
C GLU A 33 0.45 -13.46 -13.24
N SER A 34 -0.21 -12.76 -12.31
CA SER A 34 -1.33 -13.34 -11.56
C SER A 34 -2.35 -12.28 -11.14
N SER A 35 -3.58 -12.76 -10.89
CA SER A 35 -4.71 -11.95 -10.44
C SER A 35 -5.57 -12.77 -9.49
N HIS A 36 -5.79 -12.27 -8.28
CA HIS A 36 -6.62 -12.92 -7.28
C HIS A 36 -7.53 -11.90 -6.60
N ARG A 37 -8.64 -12.37 -6.01
CA ARG A 37 -9.43 -11.52 -5.11
C ARG A 37 -8.66 -11.30 -3.82
N MET A 38 -8.75 -10.09 -3.27
CA MET A 38 -8.21 -9.76 -1.95
C MET A 38 -9.34 -9.39 -1.00
N HIS A 39 -9.20 -9.79 0.26
CA HIS A 39 -10.01 -9.29 1.35
C HIS A 39 -9.12 -9.24 2.58
N THR A 40 -8.67 -8.05 2.97
CA THR A 40 -7.70 -7.90 4.04
C THR A 40 -8.28 -7.09 5.18
N ARG A 41 -8.01 -7.50 6.41
CA ARG A 41 -8.22 -6.66 7.59
C ARG A 41 -6.92 -5.93 7.90
N GLU A 42 -6.99 -4.62 8.06
CA GLU A 42 -5.90 -3.80 8.53
C GLU A 42 -6.27 -3.18 9.87
N VAL A 43 -5.34 -3.15 10.82
CA VAL A 43 -5.48 -2.51 12.13
C VAL A 43 -4.35 -1.49 12.24
N VAL A 44 -4.69 -0.22 12.38
CA VAL A 44 -3.74 0.88 12.57
C VAL A 44 -3.72 1.22 14.05
N PHE A 45 -2.55 1.16 14.64
CA PHE A 45 -2.38 1.33 16.07
C PHE A 45 -1.88 2.73 16.40
N GLU A 46 -2.57 3.39 17.31
CA GLU A 46 -2.22 4.74 17.77
C GLU A 46 -1.24 4.67 18.94
N PRO A 47 -0.25 5.58 19.00
CA PRO A 47 0.62 5.70 20.17
C PRO A 47 -0.19 6.11 21.41
N ILE A 48 0.09 5.47 22.55
CA ILE A 48 -0.59 5.73 23.82
C ILE A 48 -0.24 7.14 24.36
N ASP A 49 0.97 7.64 24.06
CA ASP A 49 1.48 8.87 24.64
C ASP A 49 1.22 10.10 23.75
N ALA A 50 0.31 10.96 24.19
CA ALA A 50 0.03 12.27 23.58
C ALA A 50 1.24 13.22 23.53
N GLN A 51 2.29 12.97 24.33
CA GLN A 51 3.47 13.84 24.44
C GLN A 51 4.30 13.91 23.14
N HIS A 52 4.25 12.90 22.28
CA HIS A 52 4.96 12.94 20.99
C HIS A 52 4.30 13.84 19.95
N ARG A 53 2.98 14.11 20.07
CA ARG A 53 2.26 15.02 19.16
C ARG A 53 2.66 16.49 19.37
N GLU A 54 3.06 16.86 20.60
CA GLU A 54 3.44 18.24 20.95
C GLU A 54 4.78 18.68 20.35
N MET A 55 5.64 17.74 19.97
CA MET A 55 6.93 18.05 19.31
C MET A 55 6.82 18.27 17.79
N GLY A 56 5.60 18.32 17.23
CA GLY A 56 5.38 18.52 15.79
C GLY A 56 5.88 17.36 14.92
N ASN A 57 6.25 16.23 15.53
CA ASN A 57 6.67 15.04 14.82
C ASN A 57 5.44 14.18 14.52
N GLU A 58 5.20 13.93 13.24
CA GLU A 58 4.15 13.03 12.79
C GLU A 58 4.47 11.62 13.31
N ALA A 59 3.56 11.05 14.10
CA ALA A 59 3.84 9.80 14.79
C ALA A 59 3.89 8.64 13.78
N VAL A 60 4.97 7.86 13.81
CA VAL A 60 5.07 6.61 13.05
C VAL A 60 4.01 5.65 13.59
N LEU A 61 3.01 5.36 12.77
CA LEU A 61 1.92 4.45 13.14
C LEU A 61 2.35 3.00 12.89
N LEU A 62 1.97 2.12 13.81
CA LEU A 62 2.04 0.70 13.56
C LEU A 62 0.79 0.23 12.84
N ARG A 63 0.93 -0.78 11.98
CA ARG A 63 -0.14 -1.42 11.25
C ARG A 63 -0.02 -2.93 11.37
N ALA A 64 -1.14 -3.63 11.50
CA ALA A 64 -1.25 -5.07 11.34
C ALA A 64 -2.15 -5.36 10.16
N LYS A 65 -1.74 -6.26 9.27
CA LYS A 65 -2.54 -6.73 8.14
C LYS A 65 -2.76 -8.23 8.24
N LYS A 66 -3.96 -8.70 7.93
CA LYS A 66 -4.28 -10.11 7.75
C LYS A 66 -5.07 -10.31 6.47
N GLU A 67 -4.64 -11.26 5.64
CA GLU A 67 -5.42 -11.73 4.50
C GLU A 67 -6.53 -12.68 4.97
N LEU A 68 -7.75 -12.49 4.48
CA LEU A 68 -8.94 -13.23 4.91
C LEU A 68 -9.43 -14.23 3.86
N THR A 69 -8.84 -14.20 2.65
CA THR A 69 -9.17 -15.15 1.59
C THR A 69 -8.46 -16.50 1.76
N GLY A 70 -7.30 -16.51 2.43
CA GLY A 70 -6.53 -17.73 2.71
C GLY A 70 -6.94 -18.41 4.01
N LYS A 71 -6.91 -19.75 4.01
CA LYS A 71 -7.03 -20.55 5.24
C LYS A 71 -5.65 -20.55 5.90
N ASP A 72 -5.56 -20.10 7.15
CA ASP A 72 -4.33 -20.07 7.98
C ASP A 72 -3.32 -18.92 7.72
N GLU A 73 -3.76 -17.81 7.15
CA GLU A 73 -2.91 -16.62 7.01
C GLU A 73 -2.63 -15.93 8.37
N GLY A 74 -1.36 -15.67 8.64
CA GLY A 74 -0.90 -14.96 9.83
C GLY A 74 -1.13 -13.45 9.77
N TRP A 75 -0.91 -12.78 10.91
CA TRP A 75 -0.85 -11.31 10.94
C TRP A 75 0.55 -10.83 10.52
N ILE A 76 0.61 -9.82 9.68
CA ILE A 76 1.83 -9.11 9.30
C ILE A 76 1.84 -7.75 10.00
N LEU A 77 2.86 -7.49 10.82
CA LEU A 77 3.06 -6.21 11.50
C LEU A 77 4.06 -5.35 10.73
N TYR A 78 3.74 -4.07 10.52
CA TYR A 78 4.58 -3.15 9.77
C TYR A 78 4.29 -1.68 10.09
N SER A 79 5.24 -0.80 9.80
CA SER A 79 5.16 0.63 9.95
C SER A 79 5.78 1.30 8.74
N TYR A 80 5.10 2.35 8.26
CA TYR A 80 5.63 3.24 7.25
C TYR A 80 6.33 4.41 7.93
N LEU A 81 7.60 4.62 7.59
CA LEU A 81 8.31 5.84 7.98
C LEU A 81 8.00 6.96 6.98
N LYS A 82 8.38 8.18 7.35
CA LYS A 82 8.18 9.36 6.52
C LYS A 82 8.77 9.15 5.12
N PRO A 83 8.04 9.48 4.04
CA PRO A 83 8.57 9.46 2.70
C PRO A 83 9.82 10.32 2.55
N GLU A 84 10.76 9.84 1.75
CA GLU A 84 11.92 10.61 1.29
C GLU A 84 11.46 11.88 0.57
N SER A 85 12.28 12.93 0.64
CA SER A 85 11.92 14.23 0.09
C SER A 85 11.51 14.15 -1.39
N VAL A 86 10.47 14.90 -1.76
CA VAL A 86 10.08 15.11 -3.17
C VAL A 86 11.26 15.61 -4.02
N ARG A 87 12.25 16.29 -3.43
CA ARG A 87 13.46 16.72 -4.15
C ARG A 87 14.39 15.56 -4.51
N ALA A 88 14.37 14.49 -3.73
CA ALA A 88 15.19 13.31 -3.97
C ALA A 88 14.51 12.35 -4.96
N HIS A 89 13.19 12.15 -4.81
CA HIS A 89 12.39 11.22 -5.62
C HIS A 89 11.06 11.85 -6.05
N PRO A 90 11.06 12.84 -6.96
CA PRO A 90 9.82 13.52 -7.37
C PRO A 90 8.81 12.58 -8.06
N GLU A 91 9.29 11.51 -8.68
CA GLU A 91 8.53 10.60 -9.53
C GLU A 91 7.71 9.55 -8.78
N ALA A 92 8.12 9.14 -7.58
CA ALA A 92 7.49 8.07 -6.82
C ALA A 92 7.59 8.30 -5.30
N THR A 93 6.69 7.69 -4.54
CA THR A 93 6.81 7.65 -3.08
C THR A 93 7.88 6.61 -2.74
N VAL A 94 8.98 7.05 -2.12
CA VAL A 94 10.02 6.18 -1.58
C VAL A 94 10.03 6.36 -0.08
N ARG A 95 9.84 5.29 0.70
CA ARG A 95 9.81 5.41 2.17
C ARG A 95 10.41 4.21 2.89
N PRO A 96 11.06 4.40 4.05
CA PRO A 96 11.55 3.26 4.83
C PRO A 96 10.42 2.45 5.50
N TRP A 97 10.69 1.15 5.74
CA TRP A 97 9.76 0.19 6.35
C TRP A 97 10.35 -0.40 7.66
N ALA A 98 9.55 -0.49 8.73
CA ALA A 98 9.93 -1.12 10.02
C ALA A 98 8.80 -2.01 10.61
N THR A 99 9.06 -2.82 11.65
CA THR A 99 8.07 -3.69 12.34
C THR A 99 8.00 -3.39 13.85
N CYS A 100 6.81 -3.35 14.49
CA CYS A 100 6.63 -3.04 15.93
C CYS A 100 5.26 -3.56 16.51
N HIS A 101 4.88 -3.21 17.76
CA HIS A 101 3.64 -3.63 18.50
C HIS A 101 2.88 -2.44 19.17
N SER A 102 1.51 -2.41 19.16
CA SER A 102 0.64 -1.45 19.90
C SER A 102 -0.89 -1.74 19.77
N LEU A 103 -1.82 -0.81 20.13
CA LEU A 103 -3.31 -0.91 20.18
C LEU A 103 -4.04 0.05 19.20
N GLY A 104 -5.13 -0.35 18.51
CA GLY A 104 -5.52 0.28 17.24
C GLY A 104 -6.96 0.17 16.72
N HIS A 105 -7.28 1.01 15.72
CA HIS A 105 -8.53 1.05 14.95
C HIS A 105 -8.43 0.18 13.69
N SER A 106 -9.51 -0.49 13.30
CA SER A 106 -9.48 -1.45 12.17
C SER A 106 -10.29 -0.99 10.96
N LEU A 107 -9.85 -1.38 9.77
CA LEU A 107 -10.54 -1.22 8.49
C LEU A 107 -10.42 -2.51 7.66
N TYR A 108 -11.33 -2.73 6.72
CA TYR A 108 -11.22 -3.81 5.73
C TYR A 108 -10.93 -3.21 4.35
N LYS A 109 -10.15 -3.93 3.54
CA LYS A 109 -9.94 -3.64 2.12
C LYS A 109 -10.45 -4.83 1.30
N ARG A 110 -11.35 -4.58 0.35
CA ARG A 110 -11.89 -5.61 -0.55
C ARG A 110 -11.62 -5.24 -1.99
N GLY A 111 -11.13 -6.20 -2.78
CA GLY A 111 -10.89 -5.97 -4.20
C GLY A 111 -10.04 -7.04 -4.87
N PHE A 112 -8.99 -6.61 -5.56
CA PHE A 112 -8.10 -7.45 -6.36
C PHE A 112 -6.63 -7.19 -6.06
N LEU A 113 -5.86 -8.27 -6.10
CA LEU A 113 -4.40 -8.30 -5.95
C LEU A 113 -3.77 -8.87 -7.22
N PHE A 114 -2.79 -8.17 -7.76
CA PHE A 114 -2.03 -8.59 -8.93
C PHE A 114 -0.54 -8.65 -8.63
N ARG A 115 0.13 -9.58 -9.29
CA ARG A 115 1.60 -9.68 -9.30
C ARG A 115 2.12 -9.26 -10.66
N ARG A 116 3.11 -8.36 -10.68
CA ARG A 116 3.88 -7.97 -11.86
C ARG A 116 5.35 -7.82 -11.48
N GLY A 117 6.18 -8.80 -11.81
CA GLY A 117 7.62 -8.83 -11.52
C GLY A 117 7.89 -8.69 -10.02
N THR A 118 8.57 -7.61 -9.62
CA THR A 118 8.83 -7.27 -8.22
C THR A 118 7.70 -6.47 -7.56
N LEU A 119 6.66 -6.08 -8.31
CA LEU A 119 5.54 -5.27 -7.85
C LEU A 119 4.29 -6.06 -7.48
N VAL A 120 3.60 -5.56 -6.47
CA VAL A 120 2.22 -5.88 -6.12
C VAL A 120 1.36 -4.68 -6.50
N ILE A 121 0.25 -4.96 -7.20
CA ILE A 121 -0.78 -3.97 -7.50
C ILE A 121 -2.02 -4.37 -6.70
N GLN A 122 -2.52 -3.46 -5.87
CA GLN A 122 -3.75 -3.63 -5.11
C GLN A 122 -4.77 -2.65 -5.65
N MET A 123 -5.97 -3.15 -5.91
CA MET A 123 -7.11 -2.34 -6.33
C MET A 123 -8.27 -2.69 -5.42
N PHE A 124 -8.74 -1.76 -4.60
CA PHE A 124 -9.69 -2.07 -3.53
C PHE A 124 -10.61 -0.89 -3.22
N GLN A 125 -11.70 -1.20 -2.52
CA GLN A 125 -12.47 -0.23 -1.75
C GLN A 125 -12.24 -0.48 -0.26
N GLN A 126 -12.24 0.60 0.52
CA GLN A 126 -12.20 0.52 1.97
C GLN A 126 -13.61 0.30 2.53
N GLU A 127 -13.73 -0.68 3.43
CA GLU A 127 -14.95 -1.05 4.13
C GLU A 127 -14.78 -0.68 5.61
N GLN A 128 -15.78 0.02 6.16
CA GLN A 128 -15.78 0.36 7.58
C GLN A 128 -16.11 -0.87 8.42
N VAL A 129 -15.71 -0.84 9.69
CA VAL A 129 -16.02 -1.91 10.63
C VAL A 129 -17.25 -1.54 11.42
N ASP A 130 -18.26 -2.40 11.42
CA ASP A 130 -19.41 -2.24 12.31
C ASP A 130 -18.94 -2.32 13.77
N PRO A 131 -19.19 -1.30 14.60
CA PRO A 131 -18.68 -1.28 15.97
C PRO A 131 -19.28 -2.38 16.86
N THR A 132 -20.47 -2.87 16.51
CA THR A 132 -21.20 -3.89 17.27
C THR A 132 -20.80 -5.30 16.84
N THR A 133 -20.81 -5.57 15.53
CA THR A 133 -20.56 -6.94 15.01
C THR A 133 -19.09 -7.20 14.71
N GLN A 134 -18.27 -6.16 14.59
CA GLN A 134 -16.87 -6.23 14.13
C GLN A 134 -16.71 -6.77 12.69
N GLU A 135 -17.81 -6.79 11.95
CA GLU A 135 -17.87 -7.23 10.55
C GLU A 135 -17.71 -6.04 9.58
N PRO A 136 -17.25 -6.28 8.34
CA PRO A 136 -17.17 -5.22 7.34
C PRO A 136 -18.56 -4.73 6.90
N ILE A 137 -18.72 -3.41 6.86
CA ILE A 137 -19.85 -2.74 6.22
C ILE A 137 -19.48 -2.55 4.74
N PRO A 138 -20.30 -3.05 3.78
CA PRO A 138 -20.05 -2.88 2.36
C PRO A 138 -19.83 -1.41 1.99
N ALA A 139 -18.83 -1.15 1.14
CA ALA A 139 -18.56 0.20 0.66
C ALA A 139 -19.79 0.77 -0.09
N HIS A 140 -19.97 2.09 0.02
CA HIS A 140 -21.03 2.77 -0.72
C HIS A 140 -20.79 2.62 -2.24
N PRO A 141 -21.82 2.53 -3.09
CA PRO A 141 -21.64 2.39 -4.54
C PRO A 141 -20.79 3.51 -5.18
N ASP A 142 -20.83 4.71 -4.60
CA ASP A 142 -20.06 5.88 -5.06
C ASP A 142 -18.65 5.96 -4.45
N THR A 143 -18.29 5.06 -3.55
CA THR A 143 -16.93 5.00 -2.99
C THR A 143 -15.94 4.72 -4.13
N LEU A 144 -14.93 5.57 -4.25
CA LEU A 144 -13.88 5.40 -5.25
C LEU A 144 -13.12 4.10 -5.01
N TRP A 145 -12.65 3.50 -6.10
CA TRP A 145 -11.65 2.44 -6.03
C TRP A 145 -10.28 3.08 -5.87
N GLU A 146 -9.53 2.60 -4.90
CA GLU A 146 -8.13 2.96 -4.68
C GLU A 146 -7.23 1.96 -5.39
N VAL A 147 -6.12 2.45 -5.93
CA VAL A 147 -5.06 1.64 -6.53
C VAL A 147 -3.73 1.97 -5.88
N GLU A 148 -3.07 0.95 -5.36
CA GLU A 148 -1.69 1.02 -4.86
C GLU A 148 -0.80 0.14 -5.74
N VAL A 149 0.19 0.73 -6.41
CA VAL A 149 1.25 0.01 -7.12
C VAL A 149 2.51 0.13 -6.29
N LYS A 150 3.01 -0.98 -5.73
CA LYS A 150 4.16 -0.95 -4.83
C LYS A 150 5.06 -2.16 -4.94
N THR A 151 6.29 -2.03 -4.46
CA THR A 151 7.19 -3.17 -4.26
C THR A 151 6.56 -4.22 -3.35
N ALA A 152 6.60 -5.50 -3.75
CA ALA A 152 5.94 -6.58 -3.00
C ALA A 152 6.62 -6.91 -1.68
N THR A 153 7.93 -6.67 -1.60
CA THR A 153 8.74 -6.81 -0.40
C THR A 153 9.61 -5.56 -0.26
N PRO A 154 10.02 -5.20 0.97
CA PRO A 154 10.98 -4.13 1.15
C PRO A 154 12.27 -4.39 0.36
N ILE A 155 12.82 -3.34 -0.24
CA ILE A 155 14.03 -3.40 -1.06
C ILE A 155 15.18 -2.69 -0.35
N GLN A 156 16.37 -3.28 -0.41
CA GLN A 156 17.58 -2.65 0.08
C GLN A 156 18.23 -1.85 -1.03
N ASN A 157 18.64 -0.62 -0.74
CA ASN A 157 19.38 0.19 -1.69
C ASN A 157 20.85 -0.25 -1.71
N THR A 158 21.19 -1.15 -2.63
CA THR A 158 22.56 -1.66 -2.81
C THR A 158 23.05 -1.38 -4.24
N GLN A 159 24.34 -1.56 -4.50
CA GLN A 159 24.87 -1.43 -5.87
C GLN A 159 24.29 -2.50 -6.82
N GLU A 160 23.98 -3.68 -6.30
CA GLU A 160 23.43 -4.80 -7.08
C GLU A 160 21.92 -4.64 -7.30
N THR A 161 21.22 -4.05 -6.33
CA THR A 161 19.77 -3.80 -6.35
C THR A 161 19.47 -2.32 -6.10
N PRO A 162 19.81 -1.42 -7.04
CA PRO A 162 19.59 0.01 -6.84
C PRO A 162 18.09 0.35 -6.82
N LEU A 163 17.71 1.32 -5.99
CA LEU A 163 16.33 1.79 -5.88
C LEU A 163 15.72 2.21 -7.23
N SER A 164 16.55 2.73 -8.14
CA SER A 164 16.12 3.19 -9.47
C SER A 164 15.38 2.11 -10.25
N GLN A 165 15.79 0.85 -10.16
CA GLN A 165 15.11 -0.25 -10.86
C GLN A 165 13.66 -0.41 -10.40
N SER A 166 13.40 -0.21 -9.10
CA SER A 166 12.04 -0.31 -8.56
C SER A 166 11.20 0.92 -8.87
N ILE A 167 11.84 2.10 -8.96
CA ILE A 167 11.20 3.33 -9.44
C ILE A 167 10.77 3.18 -10.91
N ASP A 168 11.69 2.73 -11.77
CA ASP A 168 11.40 2.50 -13.19
C ASP A 168 10.25 1.49 -13.35
N ALA A 169 10.26 0.42 -12.56
CA ALA A 169 9.20 -0.59 -12.58
C ALA A 169 7.81 -0.01 -12.24
N VAL A 170 7.68 0.85 -11.21
CA VAL A 170 6.37 1.46 -10.90
C VAL A 170 5.95 2.47 -11.97
N LEU A 171 6.90 3.20 -12.57
CA LEU A 171 6.64 4.13 -13.67
C LEU A 171 6.21 3.43 -14.97
N GLU A 172 6.69 2.22 -15.24
CA GLU A 172 6.18 1.41 -16.34
C GLU A 172 4.69 1.10 -16.18
N VAL A 173 4.23 0.83 -14.95
CA VAL A 173 2.80 0.62 -14.67
C VAL A 173 2.02 1.92 -14.88
N GLN A 174 2.54 3.06 -14.44
CA GLN A 174 1.95 4.37 -14.74
C GLN A 174 1.80 4.59 -16.25
N LEU A 175 2.83 4.28 -17.04
CA LEU A 175 2.78 4.42 -18.50
C LEU A 175 1.75 3.47 -19.14
N LEU A 176 1.69 2.21 -18.70
CA LEU A 176 0.68 1.25 -19.16
C LEU A 176 -0.75 1.73 -18.89
N MET A 177 -0.96 2.41 -17.76
CA MET A 177 -2.26 2.90 -17.32
C MET A 177 -2.63 4.27 -17.88
N LYS A 178 -1.74 4.90 -18.66
CA LYS A 178 -1.96 6.22 -19.26
C LYS A 178 -3.31 6.28 -19.99
N GLY A 179 -4.09 7.31 -19.65
CA GLY A 179 -5.42 7.56 -20.21
C GLY A 179 -6.55 6.74 -19.60
N LEU A 180 -6.26 5.80 -18.68
CA LEU A 180 -7.27 5.04 -17.93
C LEU A 180 -7.23 5.30 -16.43
N LEU A 181 -6.03 5.40 -15.85
CA LEU A 181 -5.81 5.62 -14.43
C LEU A 181 -4.60 6.52 -14.25
N ASP A 182 -4.78 7.61 -13.49
CA ASP A 182 -3.69 8.51 -13.13
C ASP A 182 -3.01 8.00 -11.85
N LEU A 183 -1.85 7.38 -12.01
CA LEU A 183 -1.00 6.92 -10.92
C LEU A 183 0.02 8.00 -10.59
N ARG A 184 0.12 8.40 -9.33
CA ARG A 184 0.97 9.50 -8.89
C ARG A 184 1.62 9.22 -7.55
N ARG A 185 2.73 9.91 -7.28
CA ARG A 185 3.30 10.01 -5.94
C ARG A 185 2.26 10.62 -5.01
N GLN A 186 2.20 10.10 -3.78
CA GLN A 186 1.49 10.72 -2.68
C GLN A 186 2.37 10.74 -1.43
N ASP A 187 2.35 11.85 -0.70
CA ASP A 187 3.02 11.97 0.59
C ASP A 187 2.05 11.48 1.67
N VAL A 188 2.00 10.15 1.87
CA VAL A 188 1.13 9.44 2.82
C VAL A 188 1.93 8.65 3.85
#